data_AF-A0A4R8UFP2-F1
#
_entry.id   AF-A0A4R8UFP2-F1
#
_cell.length_a   1.000
_cell.length_b   1.000
_cell.length_c   1.000
_cell.angle_alpha   90.00
_cell.angle_beta   90.00
_cell.angle_gamma   90.00
#
_symmetry.space_group_name_H-M   'P 1'
#
loop_
_entity.id
_entity.type
_entity.pdbx_description
1 polymer ?
#
loop_
_entity_poly.entity_id
_entity_poly.type
_entity_poly.pdbx_seq_one_letter_code
_entity_poly.pdbx_strand_id
1 'polypeptide(L)'
;EPTVAPPVARAGEPTVAPPVAGAGEPTVAPTGETRGDTCHIDVVDRWGNMISATPSGGWLQSSPTIPKLGFCLGTRLQMTWLEAGAPSTLAPGKRPRTTLTPTLVLRDGKPVAAVGSPGGDQQDQWQLLYLLRTIVGGYSPQQAIDAPAFHTTSVPESFWPRTWTPGGAVVEDRLGDEVIAELERRGHRVTRAGDWSLGRLSAVTSDPRTGLLGAAANPRGAQGYAAGR
;
A
#
# COMPACT_ATOMS: atom_id res chain seq x y z
N GLU A 1 7.56 -4.97 -32.02
CA GLU A 1 7.43 -4.85 -30.55
C GLU A 1 6.66 -6.07 -30.05
N PRO A 2 7.09 -6.76 -28.99
CA PRO A 2 6.26 -7.83 -28.44
C PRO A 2 5.09 -7.17 -27.69
N THR A 3 3.93 -7.14 -28.32
CA THR A 3 2.63 -6.85 -27.72
C THR A 3 2.24 -8.00 -26.80
N VAL A 4 2.85 -8.02 -25.62
CA VAL A 4 2.37 -8.84 -24.51
C VAL A 4 1.17 -8.12 -23.93
N ALA A 5 -0.03 -8.51 -24.35
CA ALA A 5 -1.24 -8.26 -23.59
C ALA A 5 -1.49 -9.53 -22.77
N PRO A 6 -1.09 -9.56 -21.47
CA PRO A 6 -1.54 -10.63 -20.60
C PRO A 6 -3.08 -10.65 -20.60
N PRO A 7 -3.74 -11.73 -20.18
CA PRO A 7 -5.18 -11.72 -19.98
C PRO A 7 -5.50 -10.86 -18.75
N VAL A 8 -5.36 -9.55 -18.89
CA VAL A 8 -5.71 -8.55 -17.89
C VAL A 8 -7.19 -8.28 -18.10
N ALA A 9 -8.03 -8.91 -17.28
CA ALA A 9 -9.45 -8.66 -17.35
C ALA A 9 -9.74 -7.21 -16.99
N ARG A 10 -10.58 -6.53 -17.77
CA ARG A 10 -11.09 -5.23 -17.35
C ARG A 10 -12.04 -5.43 -16.18
N ALA A 11 -11.95 -4.56 -15.18
CA ALA A 11 -12.92 -4.56 -14.09
C ALA A 11 -14.34 -4.42 -14.68
N GLY A 12 -15.25 -5.37 -14.34
CA GLY A 12 -16.63 -5.40 -14.84
C GLY A 12 -16.94 -6.40 -15.97
N GLU A 13 -15.98 -7.22 -16.42
CA GLU A 13 -16.27 -8.38 -17.27
C GLU A 13 -17.12 -9.43 -16.50
N PRO A 14 -18.07 -10.14 -17.15
CA PRO A 14 -19.04 -11.00 -16.46
C PRO A 14 -18.44 -12.19 -15.67
N THR A 15 -17.18 -12.52 -15.91
CA THR A 15 -16.39 -13.53 -15.17
C THR A 15 -15.65 -12.96 -13.96
N VAL A 16 -15.72 -11.65 -13.71
CA VAL A 16 -14.96 -10.94 -12.70
C VAL A 16 -15.91 -10.15 -11.80
N ALA A 17 -15.91 -10.46 -10.50
CA ALA A 17 -16.67 -9.71 -9.51
C ALA A 17 -16.32 -8.22 -9.57
N PRO A 18 -17.26 -7.30 -9.30
CA PRO A 18 -16.99 -5.87 -9.33
C PRO A 18 -15.80 -5.51 -8.43
N PRO A 19 -14.92 -4.58 -8.86
CA PRO A 19 -13.79 -4.16 -8.05
C PRO A 19 -14.31 -3.57 -6.75
N VAL A 20 -13.85 -4.13 -5.62
CA VAL A 20 -14.07 -3.53 -4.30
C VAL A 20 -13.01 -2.44 -4.13
N ALA A 21 -13.39 -1.26 -3.65
CA ALA A 21 -12.44 -0.24 -3.27
C ALA A 21 -11.38 -0.85 -2.33
N GLY A 22 -10.10 -0.77 -2.69
CA GLY A 22 -9.01 -1.36 -1.92
C GLY A 22 -8.67 -2.82 -2.25
N ALA A 23 -8.80 -3.27 -3.51
CA ALA A 23 -8.25 -4.55 -3.94
C ALA A 23 -6.73 -4.61 -3.67
N GLY A 24 -6.33 -5.35 -2.62
CA GLY A 24 -4.96 -5.45 -2.13
C GLY A 24 -4.69 -4.81 -0.76
N GLU A 25 -5.66 -4.08 -0.21
CA GLU A 25 -5.64 -3.53 1.16
C GLU A 25 -6.08 -4.57 2.18
N PRO A 26 -5.46 -4.65 3.38
CA PRO A 26 -6.04 -5.36 4.51
C PRO A 26 -7.35 -4.67 4.91
N THR A 27 -8.44 -5.07 4.26
CA THR A 27 -9.77 -4.57 4.57
C THR A 27 -10.41 -5.60 5.48
N VAL A 28 -10.50 -5.30 6.77
CA VAL A 28 -11.40 -6.02 7.68
C VAL A 28 -12.80 -5.52 7.38
N ALA A 29 -13.60 -6.35 6.71
CA ALA A 29 -15.02 -6.08 6.55
C ALA A 29 -15.69 -5.99 7.94
N PRO A 30 -16.82 -5.28 8.08
CA PRO A 30 -17.60 -5.27 9.33
C PRO A 30 -17.99 -6.67 9.84
N THR A 31 -17.97 -7.67 8.97
CA THR A 31 -18.19 -9.10 9.25
C THR A 31 -16.95 -9.82 9.82
N GLY A 32 -15.81 -9.15 9.93
CA GLY A 32 -14.53 -9.72 10.34
C GLY A 32 -13.74 -10.39 9.21
N GLU A 33 -14.27 -10.43 7.98
CA GLU A 33 -13.53 -10.97 6.83
C GLU A 33 -12.39 -10.05 6.41
N THR A 34 -11.16 -10.55 6.38
CA THR A 34 -9.99 -9.80 5.92
C THR A 34 -9.58 -10.26 4.51
N ARG A 35 -9.46 -9.35 3.54
CA ARG A 35 -8.83 -9.67 2.25
C ARG A 35 -7.39 -9.16 2.24
N GLY A 36 -6.43 -10.07 2.28
CA GLY A 36 -5.01 -9.70 2.33
C GLY A 36 -4.57 -9.25 3.72
N ASP A 37 -3.32 -9.56 4.07
CA ASP A 37 -2.75 -9.25 5.39
C ASP A 37 -1.30 -8.82 5.20
N THR A 38 -1.13 -7.51 5.02
CA THR A 38 0.18 -6.87 5.05
C THR A 38 0.20 -6.01 6.29
N CYS A 39 1.29 -6.09 7.05
CA CYS A 39 1.54 -5.21 8.19
C CYS A 39 2.72 -4.30 7.87
N HIS A 40 2.89 -3.26 8.67
CA HIS A 40 4.08 -2.42 8.62
C HIS A 40 4.52 -2.05 10.04
N ILE A 41 5.83 -1.90 10.24
CA ILE A 41 6.42 -1.47 11.50
C ILE A 41 7.67 -0.63 11.24
N ASP A 42 7.75 0.49 11.94
CA ASP A 42 8.91 1.37 11.99
C ASP A 42 9.41 1.48 13.43
N VAL A 43 10.72 1.47 13.60
CA VAL A 43 11.36 1.63 14.92
C VAL A 43 12.57 2.54 14.79
N VAL A 44 12.71 3.49 15.71
CA VAL A 44 13.94 4.25 15.94
C VAL A 44 14.29 4.16 17.42
N ASP A 45 15.56 3.90 17.72
CA ASP A 45 16.04 3.80 19.10
C ASP A 45 16.89 5.00 19.54
N ARG A 46 17.23 5.01 20.83
CA ARG A 46 18.04 6.07 21.46
C ARG A 46 19.46 6.20 20.91
N TRP A 47 19.95 5.21 20.15
CA TRP A 47 21.27 5.19 19.54
C TRP A 47 21.22 5.60 18.07
N GLY A 48 20.02 5.86 17.53
CA GLY A 48 19.81 6.23 16.14
C GLY A 48 19.72 5.05 15.18
N ASN A 49 19.62 3.81 15.68
CA ASN A 49 19.29 2.69 14.79
C ASN A 49 17.84 2.85 14.33
N MET A 50 17.60 2.61 13.04
CA MET A 50 16.30 2.78 12.42
C MET A 50 15.95 1.57 11.55
N ILE A 51 14.72 1.08 11.68
CA ILE A 51 14.18 -0.05 10.92
C ILE A 51 12.85 0.37 10.31
N SER A 52 12.64 -0.02 9.05
CA SER A 52 11.33 -0.02 8.39
C SER A 52 11.09 -1.41 7.80
N ALA A 53 9.95 -2.02 8.09
CA ALA A 53 9.65 -3.38 7.61
C ALA A 53 8.16 -3.55 7.27
N THR A 54 7.90 -4.14 6.10
CA THR A 54 6.55 -4.45 5.61
C THR A 54 6.33 -5.97 5.52
N PRO A 55 6.18 -6.71 6.63
CA PRO A 55 5.96 -8.15 6.61
C PRO A 55 4.55 -8.52 6.11
N SER A 56 4.43 -9.64 5.39
CA SER A 56 3.15 -10.09 4.85
C SER A 56 3.17 -11.51 4.30
N GLY A 57 1.98 -12.10 4.18
CA GLY A 57 1.74 -13.43 3.63
C GLY A 57 1.45 -14.44 4.74
N GLY A 58 0.93 -15.60 4.36
CA GLY A 58 0.54 -16.63 5.34
C GLY A 58 -0.80 -16.35 6.04
N TRP A 59 -1.62 -15.46 5.47
CA TRP A 59 -2.91 -15.12 6.04
C TRP A 59 -3.96 -16.23 5.84
N LEU A 60 -4.92 -16.27 6.77
CA LEU A 60 -5.86 -17.37 6.96
C LEU A 60 -6.73 -17.67 5.72
N GLN A 61 -7.03 -16.65 4.93
CA GLN A 61 -7.99 -16.72 3.83
C GLN A 61 -7.43 -17.32 2.54
N SER A 62 -6.10 -17.50 2.41
CA SER A 62 -5.48 -17.83 1.11
C SER A 62 -4.85 -19.21 1.02
N SER A 63 -4.74 -19.94 2.11
CA SER A 63 -4.20 -21.30 2.13
C SER A 63 -4.75 -22.06 3.33
N PRO A 64 -4.88 -23.40 3.27
CA PRO A 64 -5.25 -24.19 4.43
C PRO A 64 -4.18 -24.07 5.52
N THR A 65 -4.62 -24.09 6.78
CA THR A 65 -3.74 -24.11 7.94
C THR A 65 -2.90 -25.38 7.95
N ILE A 66 -1.62 -25.28 8.29
CA ILE A 66 -0.78 -26.45 8.56
C ILE A 66 -1.11 -26.96 9.97
N PRO A 67 -1.77 -28.14 10.13
CA PRO A 67 -2.42 -28.49 11.41
C PRO A 67 -1.48 -28.55 12.61
N LYS A 68 -0.23 -28.98 12.42
CA LYS A 68 0.77 -29.08 13.49
C LYS A 68 1.45 -27.75 13.85
N LEU A 69 1.31 -26.72 13.01
CA LEU A 69 2.01 -25.43 13.16
C LEU A 69 1.07 -24.26 13.46
N GLY A 70 -0.20 -24.34 13.06
CA GLY A 70 -1.22 -23.33 13.37
C GLY A 70 -1.24 -22.10 12.45
N PHE A 71 -0.43 -22.07 11.37
CA PHE A 71 -0.43 -20.98 10.38
C PHE A 71 -0.54 -21.50 8.95
N CYS A 72 -0.87 -20.60 8.02
CA CYS A 72 -1.06 -20.91 6.60
C CYS A 72 0.20 -20.61 5.78
N LEU A 73 0.34 -21.27 4.63
CA LEU A 73 1.38 -20.91 3.64
C LEU A 73 1.07 -19.58 2.95
N GLY A 74 2.09 -18.95 2.39
CA GLY A 74 1.96 -17.73 1.61
C GLY A 74 1.52 -17.98 0.16
N THR A 75 0.94 -16.96 -0.47
CA THR A 75 0.41 -17.00 -1.84
C THR A 75 1.11 -16.03 -2.79
N ARG A 76 2.35 -15.61 -2.49
CA ARG A 76 3.02 -14.52 -3.21
C ARG A 76 3.36 -14.84 -4.67
N LEU A 77 3.49 -16.12 -5.03
CA LEU A 77 3.71 -16.52 -6.43
C LEU A 77 2.55 -16.10 -7.35
N GLN A 78 1.38 -15.77 -6.81
CA GLN A 78 0.28 -15.16 -7.56
C GLN A 78 0.68 -13.87 -8.31
N MET A 79 1.80 -13.23 -7.95
CA MET A 79 2.36 -12.02 -8.57
C MET A 79 3.29 -12.30 -9.77
N THR A 80 3.48 -13.57 -10.14
CA THR A 80 4.21 -13.99 -11.35
C THR A 80 3.31 -14.13 -12.59
N TRP A 81 3.89 -14.00 -13.77
CA TRP A 81 3.20 -14.30 -15.04
C TRP A 81 3.41 -15.77 -15.43
N LEU A 82 2.35 -16.40 -15.93
CA LEU A 82 2.40 -17.71 -16.60
C LEU A 82 2.64 -17.53 -18.11
N GLU A 83 3.51 -16.58 -18.44
CA GLU A 83 3.85 -16.19 -19.80
C GLU A 83 5.38 -16.19 -19.93
N ALA A 84 5.90 -16.88 -20.93
CA ALA A 84 7.34 -16.97 -21.16
C ALA A 84 7.90 -15.62 -21.64
N GLY A 85 9.07 -15.24 -21.13
CA GLY A 85 9.78 -14.02 -21.56
C GLY A 85 9.37 -12.73 -20.85
N ALA A 86 8.29 -12.74 -20.04
CA ALA A 86 7.94 -11.61 -19.20
C ALA A 86 8.98 -11.37 -18.08
N PRO A 87 9.26 -10.12 -17.66
CA PRO A 87 10.21 -9.85 -16.58
C PRO A 87 9.88 -10.59 -15.27
N SER A 88 8.60 -10.82 -14.98
CA SER A 88 8.11 -11.56 -13.82
C SER A 88 7.52 -12.95 -14.16
N THR A 89 7.99 -13.61 -15.23
CA THR A 89 7.67 -15.03 -15.51
C THR A 89 7.96 -15.90 -14.29
N LEU A 90 7.04 -16.83 -13.98
CA LEU A 90 7.21 -17.86 -12.97
C LEU A 90 8.39 -18.77 -13.33
N ALA A 91 9.38 -18.87 -12.45
CA ALA A 91 10.55 -19.71 -12.66
C ALA A 91 11.03 -20.34 -11.32
N PRO A 92 11.54 -21.59 -11.35
CA PRO A 92 12.16 -22.21 -10.17
C PRO A 92 13.29 -21.34 -9.60
N GLY A 93 13.38 -21.26 -8.27
CA GLY A 93 14.42 -20.50 -7.57
C GLY A 93 14.29 -18.97 -7.67
N LYS A 94 13.33 -18.44 -8.44
CA LYS A 94 13.10 -17.00 -8.58
C LYS A 94 12.04 -16.50 -7.61
N ARG A 95 12.35 -15.41 -6.90
CA ARG A 95 11.35 -14.69 -6.09
C ARG A 95 10.35 -13.96 -7.00
N PRO A 96 9.05 -13.95 -6.67
CA PRO A 96 8.10 -13.11 -7.40
C PRO A 96 8.46 -11.63 -7.23
N ARG A 97 8.12 -10.79 -8.22
CA ARG A 97 8.00 -9.35 -7.95
C ARG A 97 6.98 -9.19 -6.82
N THR A 98 7.34 -8.45 -5.79
CA THR A 98 6.47 -8.26 -4.62
C THR A 98 6.08 -6.79 -4.48
N THR A 99 4.94 -6.55 -3.85
CA THR A 99 4.48 -5.21 -3.49
C THR A 99 5.10 -4.70 -2.19
N LEU A 100 5.77 -5.55 -1.40
CA LEU A 100 6.31 -5.18 -0.09
C LEU A 100 7.48 -4.20 -0.23
N THR A 101 7.27 -2.96 0.22
CA THR A 101 8.17 -1.84 -0.03
C THR A 101 8.27 -0.92 1.20
N PRO A 102 9.14 -1.24 2.17
CA PRO A 102 9.48 -0.32 3.27
C PRO A 102 10.43 0.78 2.79
N THR A 103 10.37 1.97 3.40
CA THR A 103 11.14 3.14 2.96
C THR A 103 11.98 3.72 4.10
N LEU A 104 13.26 3.98 3.80
CA LEU A 104 14.17 4.74 4.65
C LEU A 104 14.54 6.05 3.94
N VAL A 105 14.33 7.18 4.60
CA VAL A 105 14.63 8.53 4.08
C VAL A 105 15.92 9.03 4.69
N LEU A 106 16.81 9.52 3.84
CA LEU A 106 18.11 10.04 4.22
C LEU A 106 18.20 11.55 3.94
N ARG A 107 18.92 12.27 4.79
CA ARG A 107 19.39 13.64 4.56
C ARG A 107 20.89 13.67 4.77
N ASP A 108 21.63 14.11 3.75
CA ASP A 108 23.11 14.16 3.78
C ASP A 108 23.75 12.83 4.20
N GLY A 109 23.19 11.72 3.70
CA GLY A 109 23.63 10.36 4.00
C GLY A 109 23.23 9.82 5.39
N LYS A 110 22.50 10.59 6.21
CA LYS A 110 22.02 10.17 7.53
C LYS A 110 20.53 9.82 7.51
N PRO A 111 20.10 8.69 8.10
CA PRO A 111 18.67 8.37 8.24
C PRO A 111 17.94 9.43 9.06
N VAL A 112 16.80 9.91 8.55
CA VAL A 112 15.95 10.92 9.22
C VAL A 112 14.50 10.47 9.37
N ALA A 113 14.06 9.50 8.57
CA ALA A 113 12.76 8.87 8.74
C ALA A 113 12.74 7.43 8.22
N ALA A 114 11.97 6.57 8.88
CA ALA A 114 11.53 5.28 8.39
C ALA A 114 10.01 5.35 8.24
N VAL A 115 9.49 4.87 7.12
CA VAL A 115 8.09 4.98 6.76
C VAL A 115 7.67 3.80 5.91
N GLY A 116 6.42 3.40 6.05
CA GLY A 116 5.76 2.57 5.07
C GLY A 116 4.30 2.37 5.38
N SER A 117 3.65 1.60 4.51
CA SER A 117 2.23 1.26 4.62
C SER A 117 2.03 -0.14 4.07
N PRO A 118 1.13 -0.95 4.64
CA PRO A 118 0.52 -2.04 3.90
C PRO A 118 -0.41 -1.50 2.80
N GLY A 119 -0.94 -2.38 1.96
CA GLY A 119 -1.91 -2.02 0.91
C GLY A 119 -1.41 -2.28 -0.50
N GLY A 120 -0.99 -3.52 -0.78
CA GLY A 120 -0.79 -4.01 -2.15
C GLY A 120 -0.11 -3.05 -3.13
N ASP A 121 -0.77 -2.80 -4.27
CA ASP A 121 -0.29 -1.93 -5.34
C ASP A 121 -0.39 -0.43 -4.99
N GLN A 122 -0.96 -0.10 -3.84
CA GLN A 122 -1.11 1.27 -3.34
C GLN A 122 0.03 1.69 -2.39
N GLN A 123 0.86 0.76 -1.91
CA GLN A 123 1.92 1.03 -0.92
C GLN A 123 2.82 2.21 -1.33
N ASP A 124 3.45 2.14 -2.50
CA ASP A 124 4.33 3.20 -2.98
C ASP A 124 3.56 4.46 -3.42
N GLN A 125 2.28 4.32 -3.79
CA GLN A 125 1.45 5.48 -4.16
C GLN A 125 1.16 6.36 -2.94
N TRP A 126 0.78 5.74 -1.81
CA TRP A 126 0.53 6.48 -0.57
C TRP A 126 1.81 6.96 0.10
N GLN A 127 2.88 6.16 0.07
CA GLN A 127 4.19 6.60 0.54
C GLN A 127 4.67 7.81 -0.27
N LEU A 128 4.45 7.86 -1.58
CA LEU A 128 4.77 9.03 -2.39
C LEU A 128 4.04 10.30 -1.90
N LEU A 129 2.73 10.22 -1.61
CA LEU A 129 1.98 11.36 -1.07
C LEU A 129 2.55 11.83 0.26
N TYR A 130 2.87 10.90 1.16
CA TYR A 130 3.52 11.21 2.43
C TYR A 130 4.86 11.93 2.21
N LEU A 131 5.74 11.36 1.38
CA LEU A 131 7.08 11.90 1.11
C LEU A 131 7.01 13.31 0.52
N LEU A 132 6.13 13.54 -0.46
CA LEU A 132 5.93 14.86 -1.05
C LEU A 132 5.48 15.89 -0.01
N ARG A 133 4.54 15.52 0.86
CA ARG A 133 4.04 16.40 1.93
C ARG A 133 5.12 16.74 2.95
N THR A 134 5.94 15.77 3.36
CA THR A 134 6.98 16.00 4.37
C THR A 134 8.23 16.68 3.81
N ILE A 135 8.63 16.36 2.57
CA ILE A 135 9.87 16.86 1.96
C ILE A 135 9.64 18.22 1.31
N VAL A 136 8.54 18.36 0.57
CA VAL A 136 8.22 19.57 -0.21
C VAL A 136 7.20 20.44 0.51
N GLY A 137 6.15 19.84 1.05
CA GLY A 137 5.04 20.57 1.66
C GLY A 137 5.29 21.10 3.07
N GLY A 138 6.38 20.69 3.74
CA GLY A 138 6.69 21.07 5.12
C GLY A 138 5.74 20.50 6.18
N TYR A 139 4.97 19.45 5.85
CA TYR A 139 4.04 18.82 6.78
C TYR A 139 4.82 18.08 7.88
N SER A 140 4.29 18.11 9.11
CA SER A 140 4.72 17.14 10.12
C SER A 140 4.32 15.71 9.70
N PRO A 141 4.98 14.66 10.23
CA PRO A 141 4.63 13.28 9.91
C PRO A 141 3.14 12.96 10.11
N GLN A 142 2.53 13.38 11.22
CA GLN A 142 1.11 13.12 11.47
C GLN A 142 0.22 13.92 10.51
N GLN A 143 0.54 15.17 10.21
CA GLN A 143 -0.22 15.95 9.23
C GLN A 143 -0.17 15.30 7.83
N ALA A 144 0.99 14.76 7.44
CA ALA A 144 1.14 14.10 6.14
C ALA A 144 0.32 12.82 6.04
N ILE A 145 0.24 12.04 7.13
CA ILE A 145 -0.58 10.84 7.28
C ILE A 145 -2.08 11.18 7.30
N ASP A 146 -2.49 12.21 8.04
CA ASP A 146 -3.90 12.59 8.20
C ASP A 146 -4.49 13.22 6.94
N ALA A 147 -3.65 13.84 6.11
CA ALA A 147 -4.08 14.49 4.88
C ALA A 147 -4.78 13.49 3.91
N PRO A 148 -5.79 13.94 3.14
CA PRO A 148 -6.60 13.06 2.30
C PRO A 148 -5.76 12.29 1.28
N ALA A 149 -5.97 10.99 1.13
CA ALA A 149 -5.19 10.15 0.21
C ALA A 149 -5.95 9.83 -1.08
N PHE A 150 -5.19 9.37 -2.09
CA PHE A 150 -5.73 8.81 -3.33
C PHE A 150 -4.74 7.81 -3.92
N HIS A 151 -5.21 6.98 -4.85
CA HIS A 151 -4.38 6.12 -5.68
C HIS A 151 -5.02 5.90 -7.05
N THR A 152 -4.23 5.56 -8.06
CA THR A 152 -4.74 5.14 -9.37
C THR A 152 -4.89 3.61 -9.42
N THR A 153 -5.93 3.18 -10.13
CA THR A 153 -6.19 1.78 -10.49
C THR A 153 -5.97 1.53 -11.98
N SER A 154 -5.31 2.48 -12.67
CA SER A 154 -5.01 2.41 -14.10
C SER A 154 -3.74 1.62 -14.43
N VAL A 155 -3.46 0.57 -13.65
CA VAL A 155 -2.35 -0.38 -13.85
C VAL A 155 -2.83 -1.80 -13.53
N PRO A 156 -2.34 -2.84 -14.23
CA PRO A 156 -2.64 -4.23 -13.88
C PRO A 156 -2.23 -4.57 -12.44
N GLU A 157 -3.18 -5.06 -11.66
CA GLU A 157 -2.96 -5.43 -10.25
C GLU A 157 -1.95 -6.60 -10.11
N SER A 158 -1.23 -6.58 -8.99
CA SER A 158 -0.33 -7.67 -8.59
C SER A 158 -1.08 -8.92 -8.13
N PHE A 159 -2.28 -8.76 -7.57
CA PHE A 159 -3.08 -9.84 -7.00
C PHE A 159 -4.01 -10.45 -8.04
N TRP A 160 -4.32 -11.73 -7.90
CA TRP A 160 -5.35 -12.37 -8.73
C TRP A 160 -6.72 -11.71 -8.51
N PRO A 161 -7.55 -11.45 -9.55
CA PRO A 161 -7.41 -11.85 -10.95
C PRO A 161 -6.70 -10.85 -11.87
N ARG A 162 -5.88 -9.95 -11.31
CA ARG A 162 -5.06 -8.95 -12.02
C ARG A 162 -5.87 -8.01 -12.88
N THR A 163 -6.85 -7.36 -12.26
CA THR A 163 -7.70 -6.42 -12.98
C THR A 163 -7.10 -5.04 -13.00
N TRP A 164 -7.73 -4.13 -13.75
CA TRP A 164 -7.42 -2.72 -13.74
C TRP A 164 -8.60 -1.91 -14.25
N THR A 165 -8.61 -0.62 -13.92
CA THR A 165 -9.57 0.35 -14.44
C THR A 165 -8.81 1.43 -15.20
N PRO A 166 -8.83 1.44 -16.55
CA PRO A 166 -8.21 2.50 -17.33
C PRO A 166 -8.74 3.88 -16.93
N GLY A 167 -7.83 4.80 -16.60
CA GLY A 167 -8.18 6.14 -16.09
C GLY A 167 -8.78 6.15 -14.68
N GLY A 168 -8.77 5.02 -13.98
CA GLY A 168 -9.34 4.85 -12.64
C GLY A 168 -8.53 5.58 -11.56
N ALA A 169 -9.24 6.26 -10.68
CA ALA A 169 -8.71 6.91 -9.50
C ALA A 169 -9.63 6.64 -8.31
N VAL A 170 -9.07 6.24 -7.18
CA VAL A 170 -9.80 6.08 -5.92
C VAL A 170 -9.34 7.18 -4.98
N VAL A 171 -10.29 7.93 -4.41
CA VAL A 171 -10.02 9.16 -3.66
C VAL A 171 -10.77 9.17 -2.34
N GLU A 172 -10.19 9.80 -1.32
CA GLU A 172 -10.96 10.18 -0.12
C GLU A 172 -11.81 11.41 -0.38
N ASP A 173 -13.01 11.45 0.21
CA ASP A 173 -13.99 12.54 0.03
C ASP A 173 -13.45 13.89 0.55
N ARG A 174 -12.58 13.85 1.56
CA ARG A 174 -11.90 15.03 2.10
C ARG A 174 -10.94 15.72 1.12
N LEU A 175 -10.70 15.18 -0.07
CA LEU A 175 -10.06 15.96 -1.16
C LEU A 175 -10.91 17.18 -1.56
N GLY A 176 -12.22 17.12 -1.34
CA GLY A 176 -13.17 18.19 -1.65
C GLY A 176 -13.82 18.00 -3.01
N ASP A 177 -15.10 18.37 -3.08
CA ASP A 177 -15.93 18.16 -4.27
C ASP A 177 -15.41 18.89 -5.52
N GLU A 178 -14.80 20.07 -5.34
CA GLU A 178 -14.22 20.84 -6.45
C GLU A 178 -13.07 20.07 -7.14
N VAL A 179 -12.14 19.52 -6.35
CA VAL A 179 -11.00 18.75 -6.88
C VAL A 179 -11.51 17.48 -7.55
N ILE A 180 -12.48 16.80 -6.93
CA ILE A 180 -13.04 15.57 -7.47
C ILE A 180 -13.76 15.83 -8.80
N ALA A 181 -14.60 16.87 -8.86
CA ALA A 181 -15.29 17.25 -10.10
C ALA A 181 -14.30 17.64 -11.21
N GLU A 182 -13.21 18.31 -10.87
CA GLU A 182 -12.17 18.68 -11.85
C GLU A 182 -11.40 17.45 -12.38
N LEU A 183 -11.16 16.44 -11.54
CA LEU A 183 -10.60 15.16 -11.98
C LEU A 183 -11.55 14.46 -12.96
N GLU A 184 -12.83 14.39 -12.64
CA GLU A 184 -13.85 13.79 -13.52
C GLU A 184 -13.95 14.55 -14.85
N ARG A 185 -13.95 15.90 -14.81
CA ARG A 185 -13.96 16.75 -16.01
C ARG A 185 -12.74 16.51 -16.91
N ARG A 186 -11.58 16.17 -16.32
CA ARG A 186 -10.35 15.82 -17.05
C ARG A 186 -10.33 14.37 -17.55
N GLY A 187 -11.39 13.59 -17.32
CA GLY A 187 -11.57 12.24 -17.84
C GLY A 187 -11.16 11.12 -16.89
N HIS A 188 -10.86 11.43 -15.61
CA HIS A 188 -10.63 10.40 -14.61
C HIS A 188 -11.93 9.67 -14.25
N ARG A 189 -11.86 8.35 -14.10
CA ARG A 189 -12.96 7.54 -13.56
C ARG A 189 -12.80 7.48 -12.05
N VAL A 190 -13.42 8.43 -11.36
CA VAL A 190 -13.24 8.59 -9.91
C VAL A 190 -14.16 7.65 -9.14
N THR A 191 -13.61 6.99 -8.12
CA THR A 191 -14.33 6.25 -7.08
C THR A 191 -14.06 6.91 -5.75
N ARG A 192 -15.13 7.36 -5.07
CA ARG A 192 -15.05 7.94 -3.73
C ARG A 192 -15.02 6.81 -2.68
N ALA A 193 -14.04 6.88 -1.79
CA ALA A 193 -13.79 5.85 -0.78
C ALA A 193 -14.25 6.25 0.63
N GLY A 194 -14.94 7.38 0.80
CA GLY A 194 -15.23 7.96 2.13
C GLY A 194 -14.10 8.84 2.64
N ASP A 195 -14.26 9.38 3.85
CA ASP A 195 -13.34 10.38 4.40
C ASP A 195 -12.00 9.83 4.91
N TRP A 196 -12.01 8.63 5.51
CA TRP A 196 -10.90 8.08 6.29
C TRP A 196 -10.67 6.60 5.99
N SER A 197 -10.41 6.28 4.74
CA SER A 197 -10.34 4.90 4.23
C SER A 197 -8.98 4.52 3.66
N LEU A 198 -8.27 5.44 2.98
CA LEU A 198 -7.10 5.10 2.17
C LEU A 198 -5.79 5.32 2.92
N GLY A 199 -4.92 4.30 2.93
CA GLY A 199 -3.62 4.35 3.58
C GLY A 199 -3.62 3.80 5.01
N ARG A 200 -2.52 3.14 5.36
CA ARG A 200 -2.25 2.56 6.70
C ARG A 200 -0.81 2.86 7.11
N LEU A 201 -0.37 4.09 6.81
CA LEU A 201 0.99 4.56 7.04
C LEU A 201 1.38 4.53 8.53
N SER A 202 2.62 4.16 8.80
CA SER A 202 3.32 4.57 10.01
C SER A 202 4.65 5.21 9.66
N ALA A 203 5.20 5.98 10.59
CA ALA A 203 6.53 6.53 10.45
C ALA A 203 7.19 6.77 11.81
N VAL A 204 8.51 6.67 11.83
CA VAL A 204 9.37 7.22 12.88
C VAL A 204 10.33 8.23 12.28
N THR A 205 10.71 9.24 13.06
CA THR A 205 11.63 10.30 12.63
C THR A 205 12.73 10.54 13.64
N SER A 206 13.85 11.09 13.16
CA SER A 206 14.94 11.59 13.98
C SER A 206 15.40 12.94 13.45
N ASP A 207 15.36 13.99 14.29
CA ASP A 207 15.96 15.29 13.95
C ASP A 207 17.47 15.24 14.19
N PRO A 208 18.32 15.28 13.15
CA PRO A 208 19.77 15.13 13.31
C PRO A 208 20.42 16.33 14.02
N ARG A 209 19.73 17.46 14.19
CA ARG A 209 20.25 18.64 14.90
C ARG A 209 20.01 18.56 16.40
N THR A 210 18.86 18.02 16.80
CA THR A 210 18.41 18.00 18.21
C THR A 210 18.51 16.61 18.84
N GLY A 211 18.59 15.55 18.01
CA GLY A 211 18.48 14.16 18.45
C GLY A 211 17.06 13.75 18.84
N LEU A 212 16.06 14.62 18.63
CA LEU A 212 14.67 14.35 19.01
C LEU A 212 14.09 13.25 18.11
N LEU A 213 13.48 12.25 18.74
CA LEU A 213 12.79 11.16 18.06
C LEU A 213 11.29 11.47 18.00
N GLY A 214 10.67 11.15 16.86
CA GLY A 214 9.24 11.30 16.64
C GLY A 214 8.64 10.02 16.09
N ALA A 215 7.32 9.87 16.24
CA ALA A 215 6.55 8.79 15.65
C ALA A 215 5.15 9.29 15.28
N ALA A 216 4.58 8.73 14.21
CA ALA A 216 3.25 9.02 13.73
C ALA A 216 2.60 7.75 13.14
N ALA A 217 1.28 7.65 13.26
CA ALA A 217 0.55 6.49 12.79
C ALA A 217 -0.81 6.86 12.22
N ASN A 218 -1.25 6.05 11.26
CA ASN A 218 -2.52 6.24 10.59
C ASN A 218 -3.72 6.02 11.55
N PRO A 219 -4.71 6.95 11.58
CA PRO A 219 -5.93 6.80 12.37
C PRO A 219 -7.03 5.98 11.68
N ARG A 220 -6.96 5.81 10.36
CA ARG A 220 -7.99 5.12 9.56
C ARG A 220 -8.15 3.66 10.00
N GLY A 221 -9.37 3.24 10.27
CA GLY A 221 -9.67 1.89 10.78
C GLY A 221 -9.32 1.68 12.26
N ALA A 222 -8.90 2.72 13.00
CA ALA A 222 -8.65 2.68 14.44
C ALA A 222 -7.73 1.54 14.92
N GLN A 223 -6.70 1.21 14.13
CA GLN A 223 -5.79 0.08 14.41
C GLN A 223 -4.31 0.51 14.47
N GLY A 224 -3.87 1.40 13.58
CA GLY A 224 -2.50 1.90 13.58
C GLY A 224 -2.23 2.75 14.82
N TYR A 225 -1.03 2.63 15.39
CA TYR A 225 -0.66 3.39 16.59
C TYR A 225 0.84 3.68 16.65
N ALA A 226 1.19 4.79 17.29
CA ALA A 226 2.56 5.20 17.54
C ALA A 226 2.78 5.34 19.06
N ALA A 227 3.93 4.87 19.54
CA ALA A 227 4.31 4.97 20.95
C ALA A 227 5.81 5.27 21.09
N GLY A 228 6.18 6.09 22.06
CA GLY A 228 7.56 6.50 22.32
C GLY A 228 7.67 7.38 23.56
N ARG A 229 8.90 7.58 24.06
CA ARG A 229 9.24 8.44 25.20
C ARG A 229 10.69 8.90 25.17
#